data_AF-S8C4M0-F1
#
_entry.id   AF-S8C4M0-F1
#
_cell.length_a   1.000
_cell.length_b   1.000
_cell.length_c   1.000
_cell.angle_alpha   90.00
_cell.angle_beta   90.00
_cell.angle_gamma   90.00
#
_symmetry.space_group_name_H-M   'P 1'
#
loop_
_entity.id
_entity.type
_entity.pdbx_description
1 polymer ?
#
loop_
_entity_poly.entity_id
_entity_poly.type
_entity_poly.pdbx_seq_one_letter_code
_entity_poly.pdbx_strand_id
1 'polypeptide(L)'
;ALIATLLFSTTVFSIPFVVFHGIGDKCKHKGVTRFTNLLSNWSDSEGFCLEIGNGALDSWTMPFDKQQTEIACEKVKGMSELKDGYNIIGLSQGNLVGRGVLELCDDSPPVRNFISLAGPHAGIASVPLCKTERWCVFVDLLLDLAVYSKYVQDHLAPAGYIKIPTDIDGYKKGCRFLPKINNEICRNATYKDRFSSLENLVLL
;
A
#
# COMPACT_ATOMS: atom_id res chain seq x y z
N ALA A 1 -56.48 -14.59 6.63
CA ALA A 1 -55.17 -14.14 7.12
C ALA A 1 -54.43 -13.52 5.94
N LEU A 2 -54.19 -12.21 5.96
CA LEU A 2 -53.42 -11.52 4.92
C LEU A 2 -51.93 -11.80 5.18
N ILE A 3 -51.25 -12.48 4.26
CA ILE A 3 -49.80 -12.67 4.32
C ILE A 3 -49.17 -11.39 3.78
N ALA A 4 -48.69 -10.53 4.67
CA ALA A 4 -47.90 -9.38 4.31
C ALA A 4 -46.49 -9.85 3.92
N THR A 5 -46.20 -9.90 2.63
CA THR A 5 -44.83 -10.06 2.11
C THR A 5 -44.05 -8.78 2.41
N LEU A 6 -43.22 -8.82 3.46
CA LEU A 6 -42.20 -7.82 3.72
C LEU A 6 -41.13 -7.92 2.62
N LEU A 7 -41.21 -7.02 1.65
CA LEU A 7 -40.12 -6.77 0.71
C LEU A 7 -39.00 -6.09 1.48
N PHE A 8 -38.01 -6.87 1.94
CA PHE A 8 -36.75 -6.32 2.39
C PHE A 8 -36.04 -5.74 1.16
N SER A 9 -36.04 -4.41 1.05
CA SER A 9 -35.13 -3.73 0.13
C SER A 9 -33.72 -4.02 0.62
N THR A 10 -32.98 -4.89 -0.07
CA THR A 10 -31.55 -5.04 0.16
C THR A 10 -30.91 -3.74 -0.29
N THR A 11 -30.70 -2.83 0.65
CA THR A 11 -29.84 -1.67 0.41
C THR A 11 -28.45 -2.23 0.12
N VAL A 12 -28.07 -2.26 -1.15
CA VAL A 12 -26.69 -2.53 -1.57
C VAL A 12 -25.89 -1.32 -1.13
N PHE A 13 -25.42 -1.32 0.11
CA PHE A 13 -24.51 -0.28 0.59
C PHE A 13 -23.18 -0.48 -0.13
N SER A 14 -22.80 0.52 -0.91
CA SER A 14 -21.52 0.55 -1.58
C SER A 14 -20.42 0.64 -0.52
N ILE A 15 -19.53 -0.36 -0.49
CA ILE A 15 -18.47 -0.50 0.51
C ILE A 15 -17.45 0.62 0.30
N PRO A 16 -17.07 1.40 1.34
CA PRO A 16 -16.14 2.51 1.18
C PRO A 16 -14.76 2.01 0.76
N PHE A 17 -13.95 2.90 0.21
CA PHE A 17 -12.59 2.57 -0.19
C PHE A 17 -11.57 3.61 0.26
N VAL A 18 -10.34 3.14 0.46
CA VAL A 18 -9.19 3.99 0.72
C VAL A 18 -8.22 3.95 -0.45
N VAL A 19 -7.62 5.09 -0.77
CA VAL A 19 -6.59 5.24 -1.79
C VAL A 19 -5.26 5.55 -1.12
N PHE A 20 -4.23 4.76 -1.46
CA PHE A 20 -2.84 5.08 -1.15
C PHE A 20 -2.12 5.48 -2.44
N HIS A 21 -1.64 6.72 -2.49
CA HIS A 21 -0.94 7.24 -3.65
C HIS A 21 0.47 6.67 -3.80
N GLY A 22 1.06 6.86 -4.98
CA GLY A 22 2.41 6.41 -5.27
C GLY A 22 3.49 7.38 -4.79
N ILE A 23 4.73 6.96 -5.02
CA ILE A 23 5.92 7.74 -4.70
C ILE A 23 5.95 9.08 -5.44
N GLY A 24 6.36 10.15 -4.76
CA GLY A 24 6.45 11.51 -5.31
C GLY A 24 5.11 12.21 -5.47
N ASP A 25 4.00 11.62 -5.02
CA ASP A 25 2.66 12.19 -5.12
C ASP A 25 2.08 12.56 -3.74
N LYS A 26 0.86 13.09 -3.70
CA LYS A 26 0.12 13.42 -2.48
C LYS A 26 -1.38 13.45 -2.73
N CYS A 27 -2.20 13.23 -1.73
CA CYS A 27 -3.65 13.20 -1.88
C CYS A 27 -4.24 14.51 -2.43
N LYS A 28 -3.64 15.65 -2.06
CA LYS A 28 -4.06 16.98 -2.54
C LYS A 28 -3.64 17.30 -3.97
N HIS A 29 -2.82 16.48 -4.62
CA HIS A 29 -2.52 16.69 -6.03
C HIS A 29 -3.76 16.43 -6.90
N LYS A 30 -3.93 17.26 -7.92
CA LYS A 30 -5.11 17.25 -8.80
C LYS A 30 -5.35 15.86 -9.43
N GLY A 31 -4.30 15.12 -9.76
CA GLY A 31 -4.40 13.76 -10.32
C GLY A 31 -5.06 12.79 -9.35
N VAL A 32 -4.51 12.65 -8.14
CA VAL A 32 -5.02 11.75 -7.09
C VAL A 32 -6.39 12.17 -6.59
N THR A 33 -6.61 13.47 -6.38
CA THR A 33 -7.92 13.99 -5.99
C THR A 33 -8.98 13.68 -7.05
N ARG A 34 -8.69 13.95 -8.34
CA ARG A 34 -9.61 13.65 -9.43
C ARG A 34 -9.88 12.15 -9.55
N PHE A 35 -8.84 11.32 -9.42
CA PHE A 35 -8.95 9.87 -9.43
C PHE A 35 -9.91 9.38 -8.34
N THR A 36 -9.70 9.80 -7.10
CA THR A 36 -10.54 9.43 -5.95
C THR A 36 -11.99 9.87 -6.16
N ASN A 37 -12.22 11.12 -6.56
CA ASN A 37 -13.57 11.66 -6.80
C ASN A 37 -14.30 10.95 -7.95
N LEU A 38 -13.61 10.65 -9.05
CA LEU A 38 -14.21 9.92 -10.17
C LEU A 38 -14.58 8.50 -9.77
N LEU A 39 -13.71 7.80 -9.04
CA LEU A 39 -14.01 6.48 -8.53
C LEU A 39 -15.23 6.49 -7.60
N SER A 40 -15.27 7.41 -6.62
CA SER A 40 -16.43 7.54 -5.73
C SER A 40 -17.73 7.78 -6.49
N ASN A 41 -17.69 8.66 -7.50
CA ASN A 41 -18.86 8.95 -8.32
C ASN A 41 -19.29 7.78 -9.21
N TRP A 42 -18.35 6.97 -9.71
CA TRP A 42 -18.67 5.83 -10.57
C TRP A 42 -19.11 4.60 -9.80
N SER A 43 -18.57 4.39 -8.59
CA SER A 43 -18.89 3.23 -7.76
C SER A 43 -20.02 3.50 -6.76
N ASP A 44 -20.49 4.74 -6.67
CA ASP A 44 -21.42 5.22 -5.64
C ASP A 44 -20.93 4.88 -4.21
N SER A 45 -19.60 4.82 -4.03
CA SER A 45 -18.94 4.50 -2.75
C SER A 45 -18.23 5.72 -2.19
N GLU A 46 -18.21 5.85 -0.87
CA GLU A 46 -17.38 6.83 -0.21
C GLU A 46 -15.89 6.48 -0.37
N GLY A 47 -15.11 7.43 -0.89
CA GLY A 47 -13.69 7.22 -1.21
C GLY A 47 -12.79 8.19 -0.45
N PHE A 48 -11.74 7.66 0.17
CA PHE A 48 -10.83 8.44 0.99
C PHE A 48 -9.39 8.28 0.51
N CYS A 49 -8.74 9.36 0.09
CA CYS A 49 -7.29 9.33 -0.08
C CYS A 49 -6.62 9.55 1.27
N LEU A 50 -5.86 8.55 1.73
CA LEU A 50 -5.17 8.60 3.01
C LEU A 50 -3.73 9.09 2.81
N GLU A 51 -3.50 10.37 3.12
CA GLU A 51 -2.18 11.00 3.07
C GLU A 51 -1.27 10.42 4.16
N ILE A 52 -0.08 9.96 3.83
CA ILE A 52 0.89 9.44 4.82
C ILE A 52 2.04 10.44 4.93
N GLY A 53 2.28 10.91 6.17
CA GLY A 53 3.24 11.98 6.42
C GLY A 53 2.90 13.26 5.63
N ASN A 54 3.92 13.84 5.02
CA ASN A 54 3.89 15.09 4.26
C ASN A 54 3.84 14.85 2.74
N GLY A 55 3.19 13.77 2.31
CA GLY A 55 2.93 13.45 0.91
C GLY A 55 4.20 13.21 0.10
N ALA A 56 4.42 14.00 -0.95
CA ALA A 56 5.45 13.69 -1.95
C ALA A 56 6.84 13.47 -1.33
N LEU A 57 7.24 14.27 -0.36
CA LEU A 57 8.53 14.12 0.31
C LEU A 57 8.60 12.81 1.13
N ASP A 58 7.62 12.60 2.01
CA ASP A 58 7.64 11.44 2.92
C ASP A 58 7.40 10.12 2.17
N SER A 59 6.71 10.13 1.04
CA SER A 59 6.63 8.96 0.16
C SER A 59 8.01 8.51 -0.37
N TRP A 60 8.98 9.42 -0.44
CA TRP A 60 10.38 9.09 -0.75
C TRP A 60 11.18 8.71 0.48
N THR A 61 11.03 9.46 1.58
CA THR A 61 12.01 9.43 2.68
C THR A 61 11.57 8.61 3.89
N MET A 62 10.26 8.35 4.03
CA MET A 62 9.71 7.63 5.17
C MET A 62 9.73 6.12 4.88
N PRO A 63 10.44 5.29 5.67
CA PRO A 63 10.47 3.86 5.46
C PRO A 63 9.09 3.22 5.65
N PHE A 64 8.85 2.10 4.96
CA PHE A 64 7.61 1.34 5.13
C PHE A 64 7.53 0.72 6.51
N ASP A 65 8.61 0.05 6.92
CA ASP A 65 8.68 -0.58 8.22
C ASP A 65 8.65 0.50 9.30
N LYS A 66 7.69 0.36 10.21
CA LYS A 66 7.52 1.19 11.40
C LYS A 66 7.12 2.65 11.19
N GLN A 67 6.87 3.09 9.95
CA GLN A 67 6.39 4.46 9.72
C GLN A 67 5.19 4.47 8.79
N GLN A 68 5.37 4.32 7.46
CA GLN A 68 4.24 4.49 6.55
C GLN A 68 3.08 3.52 6.86
N THR A 69 3.38 2.25 7.15
CA THR A 69 2.35 1.25 7.44
C THR A 69 1.72 1.42 8.82
N GLU A 70 2.47 1.90 9.81
CA GLU A 70 1.93 2.18 11.16
C GLU A 70 1.00 3.40 11.11
N ILE A 71 1.41 4.48 10.45
CA ILE A 71 0.56 5.66 10.25
C ILE A 71 -0.70 5.30 9.46
N ALA A 72 -0.57 4.49 8.41
CA ALA A 72 -1.72 4.03 7.64
C ALA A 72 -2.67 3.16 8.49
N CYS A 73 -2.11 2.24 9.29
CA CYS A 73 -2.86 1.38 10.21
C CYS A 73 -3.66 2.22 11.23
N GLU A 74 -3.02 3.18 11.89
CA GLU A 74 -3.70 4.06 12.87
C GLU A 74 -4.80 4.90 12.22
N LYS A 75 -4.58 5.42 11.02
CA LYS A 75 -5.61 6.17 10.28
C LYS A 75 -6.82 5.31 9.96
N VAL A 76 -6.60 4.11 9.41
CA VAL A 76 -7.69 3.19 9.06
C VAL A 76 -8.48 2.78 10.32
N LYS A 77 -7.79 2.47 11.43
CA LYS A 77 -8.45 2.12 12.70
C LYS A 77 -9.27 3.27 13.29
N GLY A 78 -8.85 4.51 13.06
CA GLY A 78 -9.55 5.71 13.52
C GLY A 78 -10.80 6.08 12.72
N MET A 79 -11.04 5.45 11.56
CA MET A 79 -12.16 5.80 10.67
C MET A 79 -13.38 4.90 10.94
N SER A 80 -14.42 5.49 11.52
CA SER A 80 -15.68 4.81 11.83
C SER A 80 -16.42 4.29 10.58
N GLU A 81 -16.17 4.94 9.44
CA GLU A 81 -16.71 4.65 8.13
C GLU A 81 -16.24 3.28 7.62
N LEU A 82 -15.05 2.82 8.05
CA LEU A 82 -14.45 1.59 7.56
C LEU A 82 -14.79 0.36 8.40
N LYS A 83 -15.47 0.53 9.55
CA LYS A 83 -15.66 -0.50 10.59
C LYS A 83 -16.31 -1.80 10.09
N ASP A 84 -17.24 -1.70 9.15
CA ASP A 84 -18.01 -2.84 8.61
C ASP A 84 -17.31 -3.49 7.39
N GLY A 85 -16.16 -2.92 7.02
CA GLY A 85 -15.26 -3.35 5.97
C GLY A 85 -15.10 -2.32 4.87
N TYR A 86 -13.97 -2.41 4.15
CA TYR A 86 -13.61 -1.43 3.13
C TYR A 86 -12.73 -2.05 2.03
N ASN A 87 -12.58 -1.35 0.91
CA ASN A 87 -11.67 -1.72 -0.16
C ASN A 87 -10.37 -0.91 -0.08
N ILE A 88 -9.26 -1.52 -0.46
CA ILE A 88 -7.99 -0.81 -0.65
C ILE A 88 -7.75 -0.62 -2.14
N ILE A 89 -7.35 0.58 -2.54
CA ILE A 89 -6.84 0.91 -3.87
C ILE A 89 -5.42 1.46 -3.72
N GLY A 90 -4.43 0.72 -4.21
CA GLY A 90 -3.03 1.16 -4.18
C GLY A 90 -2.56 1.62 -5.55
N LEU A 91 -1.87 2.77 -5.59
CA LEU A 91 -1.23 3.30 -6.79
C LEU A 91 0.28 3.13 -6.70
N SER A 92 0.90 2.41 -7.64
CA SER A 92 2.36 2.24 -7.69
C SER A 92 2.92 1.80 -6.32
N GLN A 93 3.82 2.57 -5.71
CA GLN A 93 4.35 2.35 -4.37
C GLN A 93 3.27 2.22 -3.27
N GLY A 94 2.14 2.92 -3.38
CA GLY A 94 1.04 2.88 -2.40
C GLY A 94 0.44 1.48 -2.20
N ASN A 95 0.64 0.57 -3.16
CA ASN A 95 0.29 -0.84 -3.02
C ASN A 95 1.00 -1.54 -1.86
N LEU A 96 2.23 -1.13 -1.56
CA LEU A 96 3.00 -1.68 -0.46
C LEU A 96 2.56 -1.09 0.89
N VAL A 97 2.08 0.15 0.91
CA VAL A 97 1.38 0.71 2.10
C VAL A 97 0.11 -0.09 2.36
N GLY A 98 -0.72 -0.26 1.33
CA GLY A 98 -1.98 -1.01 1.42
C GLY A 98 -1.78 -2.48 1.86
N ARG A 99 -0.79 -3.18 1.29
CA ARG A 99 -0.39 -4.51 1.76
C ARG A 99 0.11 -4.51 3.19
N GLY A 100 0.88 -3.49 3.56
CA GLY A 100 1.32 -3.31 4.94
C GLY A 100 0.14 -3.21 5.91
N VAL A 101 -0.90 -2.45 5.56
CA VAL A 101 -2.14 -2.40 6.36
C VAL A 101 -2.79 -3.79 6.41
N LEU A 102 -3.01 -4.41 5.25
CA LEU A 102 -3.67 -5.72 5.16
C LEU A 102 -2.96 -6.82 5.96
N GLU A 103 -1.63 -6.91 5.85
CA GLU A 103 -0.86 -8.03 6.40
C GLU A 103 -0.40 -7.74 7.84
N LEU A 104 -0.03 -6.50 8.16
CA LEU A 104 0.65 -6.15 9.42
C LEU A 104 -0.24 -5.45 10.46
N CYS A 105 -1.36 -4.83 10.08
CA CYS A 105 -2.17 -4.04 10.99
C CYS A 105 -3.08 -4.92 11.85
N ASP A 106 -2.76 -5.01 13.15
CA ASP A 106 -3.61 -5.69 14.12
C ASP A 106 -4.86 -4.86 14.45
N ASP A 107 -5.99 -5.55 14.56
CA ASP A 107 -7.31 -4.97 14.83
C ASP A 107 -7.76 -3.91 13.80
N SER A 108 -7.28 -4.03 12.55
CA SER A 108 -7.80 -3.27 11.42
C SER A 108 -9.23 -3.70 11.11
N PRO A 109 -10.13 -2.77 10.72
CA PRO A 109 -11.37 -3.13 10.03
C PRO A 109 -11.11 -4.07 8.84
N PRO A 110 -12.09 -4.92 8.47
CA PRO A 110 -11.86 -5.96 7.48
C PRO A 110 -11.70 -5.40 6.07
N VAL A 111 -10.60 -5.77 5.41
CA VAL A 111 -10.41 -5.45 3.99
C VAL A 111 -11.17 -6.47 3.14
N ARG A 112 -12.08 -5.97 2.29
CA ARG A 112 -12.93 -6.80 1.41
C ARG A 112 -12.21 -7.10 0.11
N ASN A 113 -11.81 -6.04 -0.60
CA ASN A 113 -11.11 -6.16 -1.87
C ASN A 113 -9.84 -5.32 -1.85
N PHE A 114 -8.81 -5.81 -2.53
CA PHE A 114 -7.58 -5.06 -2.76
C PHE A 114 -7.32 -4.92 -4.26
N ILE A 115 -7.38 -3.67 -4.74
CA ILE A 115 -7.15 -3.30 -6.12
C ILE A 115 -5.76 -2.66 -6.21
N SER A 116 -4.85 -3.33 -6.91
CA SER A 116 -3.49 -2.90 -7.13
C SER A 116 -3.31 -2.36 -8.52
N LEU A 117 -3.03 -1.05 -8.62
CA LEU A 117 -2.69 -0.39 -9.87
C LEU A 117 -1.16 -0.24 -9.95
N ALA A 118 -0.52 -1.05 -10.79
CA ALA A 118 0.92 -1.08 -11.03
C ALA A 118 1.78 -1.28 -9.75
N GLY A 119 1.35 -2.15 -8.84
CA GLY A 119 2.01 -2.39 -7.56
C GLY A 119 3.29 -3.25 -7.65
N PRO A 120 4.42 -2.84 -7.03
CA PRO A 120 5.67 -3.60 -7.03
C PRO A 120 5.66 -4.73 -5.98
N HIS A 121 4.70 -5.65 -6.06
CA HIS A 121 4.49 -6.71 -5.06
C HIS A 121 5.63 -7.72 -4.92
N ALA A 122 6.40 -7.93 -5.99
CA ALA A 122 7.63 -8.72 -6.00
C ALA A 122 8.89 -7.87 -5.86
N GLY A 123 8.73 -6.56 -5.63
CA GLY A 123 9.80 -5.58 -5.62
C GLY A 123 10.20 -5.09 -7.00
N ILE A 124 11.22 -4.24 -7.01
CA ILE A 124 11.87 -3.71 -8.22
C ILE A 124 13.37 -4.02 -8.17
N ALA A 125 13.99 -4.23 -9.33
CA ALA A 125 15.44 -4.40 -9.40
C ALA A 125 16.21 -3.08 -9.54
N SER A 126 15.50 -1.98 -9.85
CA SER A 126 16.06 -0.64 -10.06
C SER A 126 14.98 0.40 -9.84
N VAL A 127 15.31 1.59 -9.32
CA VAL A 127 14.34 2.67 -9.13
C VAL A 127 13.93 3.27 -10.49
N PRO A 128 12.66 3.14 -10.92
CA PRO A 128 12.21 3.78 -12.15
C PRO A 128 12.13 5.27 -11.87
N LEU A 129 12.99 6.06 -12.53
CA LEU A 129 13.00 7.52 -12.75
C LEU A 129 14.42 8.08 -12.98
N CYS A 130 15.47 7.25 -12.91
CA CYS A 130 16.86 7.72 -13.02
C CYS A 130 17.48 7.76 -14.43
N LYS A 131 16.68 7.85 -15.51
CA LYS A 131 17.23 7.84 -16.88
C LYS A 131 17.70 9.20 -17.42
N THR A 132 17.30 10.33 -16.84
CA THR A 132 17.48 11.65 -17.50
C THR A 132 18.18 12.74 -16.68
N GLU A 133 18.31 12.62 -15.36
CA GLU A 133 18.94 13.67 -14.53
C GLU A 133 20.27 13.22 -13.91
N ARG A 134 21.29 14.08 -13.99
CA ARG A 134 22.67 13.79 -13.53
C ARG A 134 22.79 13.45 -12.05
N TRP A 135 21.78 13.81 -11.25
CA TRP A 135 21.74 13.63 -9.81
C TRP A 135 21.35 12.17 -9.45
N CYS A 136 20.72 11.47 -10.41
CA CYS A 136 20.21 10.11 -10.26
C CYS A 136 21.29 9.04 -10.44
N VAL A 137 22.36 9.29 -11.20
CA VAL A 137 23.50 8.35 -11.33
C VAL A 137 24.17 8.08 -9.98
N PHE A 138 24.28 9.10 -9.12
CA PHE A 138 24.80 8.95 -7.77
C PHE A 138 23.84 8.16 -6.87
N VAL A 139 22.53 8.34 -7.05
CA VAL A 139 21.51 7.57 -6.34
C VAL A 139 21.52 6.11 -6.79
N ASP A 140 21.60 5.83 -8.09
CA ASP A 140 21.72 4.48 -8.64
C ASP A 140 23.00 3.79 -8.13
N LEU A 141 24.15 4.48 -8.10
CA LEU A 141 25.40 3.92 -7.56
C LEU A 141 25.33 3.67 -6.05
N LEU A 142 24.72 4.59 -5.29
CA LEU A 142 24.51 4.42 -3.84
C LEU A 142 23.53 3.30 -3.53
N LEU A 143 22.52 3.09 -4.38
CA LEU A 143 21.60 1.96 -4.26
C LEU A 143 22.30 0.66 -4.61
N ASP A 144 23.06 0.59 -5.70
CA ASP A 144 23.78 -0.61 -6.09
C ASP A 144 24.81 -1.07 -5.04
N LEU A 145 25.45 -0.13 -4.33
CA LEU A 145 26.47 -0.47 -3.33
C LEU A 145 25.96 -0.55 -1.89
N ALA A 146 24.86 0.14 -1.56
CA ALA A 146 24.44 0.33 -0.17
C ALA A 146 22.92 0.33 0.07
N VAL A 147 22.10 -0.16 -0.87
CA VAL A 147 20.63 -0.22 -0.69
C VAL A 147 20.22 -0.96 0.59
N TYR A 148 20.96 -2.00 0.95
CA TYR A 148 20.69 -2.83 2.14
C TYR A 148 21.42 -2.34 3.40
N SER A 149 22.07 -1.18 3.34
CA SER A 149 22.66 -0.54 4.52
C SER A 149 21.60 -0.02 5.49
N LYS A 150 21.93 0.04 6.78
CA LYS A 150 21.02 0.58 7.81
C LYS A 150 20.53 1.99 7.45
N TYR A 151 21.44 2.86 7.00
CA TYR A 151 21.12 4.25 6.69
C TYR A 151 20.09 4.36 5.55
N VAL A 152 20.31 3.66 4.43
CA VAL A 152 19.41 3.74 3.28
C VAL A 152 18.04 3.13 3.59
N GLN A 153 17.99 2.00 4.30
CA GLN A 153 16.74 1.41 4.76
C GLN A 153 15.95 2.31 5.74
N ASP A 154 16.64 3.17 6.51
CA ASP A 154 16.01 4.09 7.47
C ASP A 154 15.47 5.39 6.82
N HIS A 155 15.93 5.76 5.62
CA HIS A 155 15.70 7.11 5.04
C HIS A 155 15.20 7.10 3.60
N LEU A 156 15.02 5.92 2.98
CA LEU A 156 14.54 5.83 1.60
C LEU A 156 13.50 4.73 1.46
N ALA A 157 12.25 5.12 1.24
CA ALA A 157 11.12 4.22 1.12
C ALA A 157 11.33 3.15 0.03
N PRO A 158 11.78 3.48 -1.20
CA PRO A 158 12.15 2.47 -2.21
C PRO A 158 13.06 1.34 -1.74
N ALA A 159 13.99 1.62 -0.82
CA ALA A 159 14.93 0.62 -0.33
C ALA A 159 14.21 -0.55 0.37
N GLY A 160 13.03 -0.30 0.95
CA GLY A 160 12.19 -1.31 1.56
C GLY A 160 11.61 -2.33 0.58
N TYR A 161 11.71 -2.11 -0.74
CA TYR A 161 11.19 -3.04 -1.75
C TYR A 161 12.07 -3.20 -3.00
N ILE A 162 13.34 -2.79 -2.92
CA ILE A 162 14.33 -3.13 -3.94
C ILE A 162 14.82 -4.57 -3.71
N LYS A 163 14.65 -5.40 -4.74
CA LYS A 163 15.04 -6.81 -4.75
C LYS A 163 16.00 -7.04 -5.91
N ILE A 164 17.30 -7.08 -5.62
CA ILE A 164 18.36 -7.28 -6.61
C ILE A 164 18.46 -8.79 -6.93
N PRO A 165 18.15 -9.24 -8.16
CA PRO A 165 18.11 -10.67 -8.48
C PRO A 165 19.45 -11.39 -8.31
N THR A 166 20.56 -10.67 -8.43
CA THR A 166 21.93 -11.20 -8.27
C THR A 166 22.44 -11.14 -6.83
N ASP A 167 21.71 -10.53 -5.90
CA ASP A 167 22.07 -10.42 -4.48
C ASP A 167 20.86 -10.72 -3.57
N ILE A 168 20.33 -11.94 -3.71
CA ILE A 168 19.17 -12.40 -2.92
C ILE A 168 19.52 -12.55 -1.43
N ASP A 169 20.77 -12.89 -1.11
CA ASP A 169 21.21 -13.03 0.29
C ASP A 169 21.31 -11.66 0.97
N GLY A 170 21.88 -10.65 0.29
CA GLY A 170 21.88 -9.27 0.76
C GLY A 170 20.46 -8.73 0.92
N TYR A 171 19.58 -9.00 -0.04
CA TYR A 171 18.16 -8.67 0.02
C TYR A 171 17.48 -9.26 1.26
N LYS A 172 17.57 -10.57 1.47
CA LYS A 172 16.94 -11.23 2.64
C LYS A 172 17.54 -10.78 3.97
N LYS A 173 18.81 -10.37 4.00
CA LYS A 173 19.50 -9.95 5.22
C LYS A 173 19.26 -8.48 5.58
N GLY A 174 19.20 -7.60 4.58
CA GLY A 174 19.20 -6.16 4.81
C GLY A 174 17.96 -5.41 4.35
N CYS A 175 17.13 -5.95 3.45
CA CYS A 175 15.85 -5.34 3.12
C CYS A 175 14.85 -5.59 4.25
N ARG A 176 14.25 -4.53 4.79
CA ARG A 176 13.48 -4.62 6.04
C ARG A 176 11.99 -4.86 5.88
N PHE A 177 11.46 -4.55 4.70
CA PHE A 177 10.02 -4.54 4.48
C PHE A 177 9.55 -5.66 3.56
N LEU A 178 9.93 -5.64 2.29
CA LEU A 178 9.44 -6.58 1.29
C LEU A 178 9.66 -8.06 1.64
N PRO A 179 10.85 -8.52 2.09
CA PRO A 179 11.02 -9.95 2.40
C PRO A 179 10.25 -10.38 3.66
N LYS A 180 9.89 -9.42 4.54
CA LYS A 180 9.01 -9.66 5.69
C LYS A 180 7.58 -9.91 5.22
N ILE A 181 7.00 -8.99 4.44
CA ILE A 181 5.61 -9.13 3.97
C ILE A 181 5.45 -10.24 2.91
N ASN A 182 6.53 -10.64 2.23
CA ASN A 182 6.53 -11.79 1.32
C ASN A 182 6.81 -13.14 2.02
N ASN A 183 6.95 -13.18 3.35
CA ASN A 183 7.26 -14.41 4.10
C ASN A 183 8.55 -15.12 3.62
N GLU A 184 9.54 -14.36 3.14
CA GLU A 184 10.79 -14.90 2.55
C GLU A 184 11.90 -15.15 3.58
N ILE A 185 11.75 -14.61 4.79
CA ILE A 185 12.68 -14.80 5.92
C ILE A 185 12.02 -15.64 7.02
N CYS A 186 10.91 -15.13 7.57
CA CYS A 186 10.11 -15.81 8.59
C CYS A 186 8.67 -15.92 8.10
N ARG A 187 8.12 -17.13 8.12
CA ARG A 187 6.72 -17.36 7.73
C ARG A 187 5.80 -16.98 8.89
N ASN A 188 4.80 -16.16 8.60
CA ASN A 188 3.78 -15.72 9.54
C ASN A 188 2.40 -16.13 9.02
N ALA A 189 1.71 -17.02 9.75
CA ALA A 189 0.39 -17.51 9.37
C ALA A 189 -0.65 -16.39 9.36
N THR A 190 -0.57 -15.44 10.28
CA THR A 190 -1.50 -14.29 10.35
C THR A 190 -1.45 -13.44 9.08
N TYR A 191 -0.26 -13.21 8.51
CA TYR A 191 -0.13 -12.44 7.27
C TYR A 191 -0.83 -13.16 6.11
N LYS A 192 -0.60 -14.48 6.02
CA LYS A 192 -1.26 -15.33 5.03
C LYS A 192 -2.78 -15.32 5.20
N ASP A 193 -3.27 -15.49 6.43
CA ASP A 193 -4.70 -15.59 6.71
C ASP A 193 -5.44 -14.28 6.39
N ARG A 194 -4.86 -13.13 6.75
CA ARG A 194 -5.39 -11.81 6.39
C ARG A 194 -5.35 -11.55 4.88
N PHE A 195 -4.25 -11.90 4.21
CA PHE A 195 -4.17 -11.73 2.77
C PHE A 195 -5.16 -12.64 2.03
N SER A 196 -5.35 -13.86 2.53
CA SER A 196 -6.26 -14.86 1.94
C SER A 196 -7.74 -14.61 2.28
N SER A 197 -8.04 -13.72 3.23
CA SER A 197 -9.41 -13.34 3.56
C SER A 197 -10.01 -12.31 2.61
N LEU A 198 -9.20 -11.77 1.68
CA LEU A 198 -9.71 -10.91 0.61
C LEU A 198 -10.74 -11.67 -0.23
N GLU A 199 -11.86 -11.02 -0.52
CA GLU A 199 -12.85 -11.52 -1.47
C GLU A 199 -12.29 -11.45 -2.90
N ASN A 200 -11.62 -10.35 -3.24
CA ASN A 200 -10.92 -10.19 -4.51
C ASN A 200 -9.57 -9.50 -4.34
N LEU A 201 -8.58 -10.03 -5.06
CA LEU A 201 -7.31 -9.38 -5.35
C LEU A 201 -7.27 -9.05 -6.85
N VAL A 202 -7.26 -7.77 -7.17
CA VAL A 202 -7.18 -7.29 -8.57
C VAL A 202 -5.79 -6.70 -8.79
N LEU A 203 -5.06 -7.22 -9.79
CA LEU A 203 -3.73 -6.75 -10.16
C LEU A 203 -3.79 -6.18 -11.58
N LEU A 204 -3.52 -4.88 -11.74
CA LEU A 204 -3.56 -4.13 -13.01
C LEU A 204 -2.20 -3.51 -13.34
#